data_AF-A0A522PRN7-F1
#
_entry.id   AF-A0A522PRN7-F1
#
_cell.length_a   1.000
_cell.length_b   1.000
_cell.length_c   1.000
_cell.angle_alpha   90.00
_cell.angle_beta   90.00
_cell.angle_gamma   90.00
#
_symmetry.space_group_name_H-M   'P 1'
#
loop_
_entity.id
_entity.type
_entity.pdbx_description
1 polymer ?
#
loop_
_entity_poly.entity_id
_entity_poly.type
_entity_poly.pdbx_seq_one_letter_code
_entity_poly.pdbx_strand_id
1 'polypeptide(L)'
;MEQAGINLERVVPCGRSLEEFIRMFGLTEGDPSLRILDCVGGPASSNFGMRTRGCNVVSCDPMHEFSCEEIPRRIDATSQTALKKARKTLKSFSGER
;
A
#
# COMPACT_ATOMS: atom_id res chain seq x y z
N MET A 1 -9.68 -27.98 7.40
CA MET A 1 -8.60 -27.31 6.67
C MET A 1 -8.31 -26.03 7.42
N GLU A 2 -7.19 -26.00 8.15
CA GLU A 2 -6.76 -24.83 8.91
C GLU A 2 -6.22 -23.80 7.91
N GLN A 3 -6.96 -22.71 7.71
CA GLN A 3 -6.48 -21.58 6.92
C GLN A 3 -5.31 -20.97 7.69
N ALA A 4 -4.12 -21.03 7.11
CA ALA A 4 -2.95 -20.28 7.58
C ALA A 4 -3.21 -18.78 7.35
N GLY A 5 -3.96 -18.16 8.26
CA GLY A 5 -4.21 -16.73 8.27
C GLY A 5 -2.88 -15.99 8.45
N ILE A 6 -2.57 -15.11 7.50
CA ILE A 6 -1.39 -14.24 7.59
C ILE A 6 -1.55 -13.37 8.85
N ASN A 7 -0.62 -13.47 9.80
CA ASN A 7 -0.62 -12.63 10.99
C ASN A 7 -0.22 -11.19 10.61
N LEU A 8 -1.23 -10.32 10.51
CA LEU A 8 -1.08 -8.91 10.11
C LEU A 8 -0.47 -8.00 11.19
N GLU A 9 -0.24 -8.47 12.43
CA GLU A 9 0.40 -7.64 13.47
C GLU A 9 1.85 -7.27 13.11
N ARG A 10 2.45 -7.99 12.16
CA ARG A 10 3.81 -7.75 11.65
C ARG A 10 3.85 -7.03 10.30
N VAL A 11 2.72 -6.85 9.64
CA VAL A 11 2.63 -6.21 8.32
C VAL A 11 2.17 -4.78 8.51
N VAL A 12 2.98 -3.83 8.04
CA VAL A 12 2.57 -2.42 8.00
C VAL A 12 1.83 -2.20 6.68
N PRO A 13 0.53 -1.86 6.71
CA PRO A 13 -0.22 -1.50 5.51
C PRO A 13 0.17 -0.08 5.08
N CYS A 14 1.33 0.04 4.44
CA CYS A 14 1.85 1.28 3.89
C CYS A 14 2.00 1.10 2.38
N GLY A 15 1.08 1.69 1.63
CA GLY A 15 1.19 1.79 0.18
C GLY A 15 2.08 2.97 -0.23
N ARG A 16 2.60 2.92 -1.47
CA ARG A 16 3.27 4.08 -2.07
C ARG A 16 2.23 5.08 -2.58
N SER A 17 2.62 6.35 -2.64
CA SER A 17 1.81 7.36 -3.30
C SER A 17 1.67 7.05 -4.80
N LEU A 18 0.59 7.54 -5.41
CA LEU A 18 0.36 7.42 -6.84
C LEU A 18 1.54 7.96 -7.66
N GLU A 19 2.11 9.10 -7.25
CA GLU A 19 3.23 9.72 -7.95
C GLU A 19 4.51 8.87 -7.90
N GLU A 20 4.76 8.18 -6.78
CA GLU A 20 5.85 7.20 -6.70
C GLU A 20 5.61 6.00 -7.61
N PHE A 21 4.37 5.52 -7.70
CA PHE A 21 4.01 4.40 -8.57
C PHE A 21 4.21 4.74 -10.05
N ILE A 22 3.75 5.92 -10.47
CA ILE A 22 3.95 6.45 -11.82
C ILE A 22 5.43 6.56 -12.15
N ARG A 23 6.23 7.16 -11.26
CA ARG A 23 7.67 7.34 -11.49
C ARG A 23 8.43 6.02 -11.54
N MET A 24 8.10 5.07 -10.65
CA MET A 24 8.82 3.79 -10.57
C MET A 24 8.64 2.95 -11.83
N PHE A 25 7.46 3.02 -12.46
CA PHE A 25 7.11 2.21 -13.62
C PHE A 25 7.06 3.00 -14.94
N GLY A 26 7.32 4.31 -14.91
CA GLY A 26 7.24 5.17 -16.09
C GLY A 26 5.84 5.19 -16.72
N LEU A 27 4.80 5.12 -15.89
CA LEU A 27 3.42 5.03 -16.38
C LEU A 27 2.97 6.34 -17.01
N THR A 28 2.30 6.25 -18.16
CA THR A 28 1.59 7.40 -18.72
C THR A 28 0.17 7.39 -18.15
N GLU A 29 -0.25 8.49 -17.54
CA GLU A 29 -1.58 8.59 -16.96
C GLU A 29 -2.65 8.42 -18.05
N GLY A 30 -3.64 7.57 -17.78
CA GLY A 30 -4.78 7.39 -18.67
C GLY A 30 -4.52 6.56 -19.92
N ASP A 31 -3.44 5.76 -19.98
CA ASP A 31 -3.27 4.76 -21.04
C ASP A 31 -4.25 3.59 -20.82
N PRO A 32 -5.33 3.48 -21.62
CA PRO A 32 -6.36 2.46 -21.42
C PRO A 32 -5.90 1.08 -21.90
N SER A 33 -4.76 0.97 -22.57
CA SER A 33 -4.21 -0.31 -23.04
C SER A 33 -3.55 -1.11 -21.92
N LEU A 34 -3.08 -0.44 -20.87
CA LEU A 34 -2.40 -1.07 -19.75
C LEU A 34 -3.42 -1.71 -18.80
N ARG A 35 -3.23 -3.00 -18.52
CA ARG A 35 -3.95 -3.75 -17.50
C ARG A 35 -3.02 -3.97 -16.31
N ILE A 36 -3.32 -3.31 -15.19
CA ILE A 36 -2.46 -3.29 -14.00
C ILE A 36 -3.13 -4.11 -12.89
N LEU A 37 -2.38 -5.04 -12.31
CA LEU A 37 -2.74 -5.71 -11.06
C LEU A 37 -1.81 -5.18 -9.96
N ASP A 38 -2.39 -4.51 -8.97
CA ASP A 38 -1.67 -4.06 -7.79
C ASP A 38 -1.88 -5.05 -6.65
N CYS A 39 -0.79 -5.70 -6.23
CA CYS A 39 -0.79 -6.69 -5.17
C CYS A 39 -0.21 -6.08 -3.89
N VAL A 40 -0.95 -6.19 -2.79
CA VAL A 40 -0.52 -5.69 -1.46
C VAL A 40 -0.41 -4.15 -1.41
N GLY A 41 -1.31 -3.46 -2.13
CA GLY A 41 -1.38 -2.00 -2.19
C GLY A 41 -2.04 -1.32 -0.98
N GLY A 42 -2.50 -2.09 0.00
CA GLY A 42 -3.25 -1.64 1.16
C GLY A 42 -4.67 -1.17 0.80
N PRO A 43 -5.12 0.00 1.29
CA PRO A 43 -6.49 0.49 1.08
C PRO A 43 -6.79 0.94 -0.37
N ALA A 44 -5.86 0.73 -1.32
CA ALA A 44 -6.04 1.02 -2.74
C ALA A 44 -6.31 2.51 -3.10
N SER A 45 -5.96 3.46 -2.23
CA SER A 45 -6.19 4.90 -2.46
C SER A 45 -5.49 5.42 -3.72
N SER A 46 -4.25 5.01 -3.98
CA SER A 46 -3.50 5.35 -5.19
C SER A 46 -4.18 4.80 -6.45
N ASN A 47 -4.65 3.54 -6.41
CA ASN A 47 -5.31 2.90 -7.54
C ASN A 47 -6.69 3.48 -7.83
N PHE A 48 -7.41 3.89 -6.79
CA PHE A 48 -8.63 4.67 -6.96
C PHE A 48 -8.34 5.93 -7.81
N GLY A 49 -7.24 6.64 -7.52
CA GLY A 49 -6.77 7.76 -8.33
C GLY A 49 -6.39 7.40 -9.76
N MET A 50 -5.85 6.20 -10.01
CA MET A 50 -5.58 5.73 -11.39
C MET A 50 -6.87 5.41 -12.15
N ARG A 51 -7.83 4.76 -11.48
CA ARG A 51 -9.13 4.43 -12.09
C ARG A 51 -9.90 5.68 -12.48
N THR A 52 -9.89 6.72 -11.65
CA THR A 52 -10.55 8.00 -11.98
C THR A 52 -9.88 8.72 -13.15
N ARG A 53 -8.62 8.40 -13.46
CA ARG A 53 -7.86 8.91 -14.61
C ARG A 53 -7.95 8.01 -15.86
N GLY A 54 -8.79 6.97 -15.84
CA GLY A 54 -9.04 6.10 -17.00
C GLY A 54 -8.11 4.90 -17.12
N CYS A 55 -7.23 4.65 -16.15
CA CYS A 55 -6.39 3.46 -16.14
C CYS A 55 -7.20 2.22 -15.74
N ASN A 56 -6.88 1.07 -16.36
CA ASN A 56 -7.46 -0.22 -15.99
C ASN A 56 -6.60 -0.91 -14.92
N VAL A 57 -6.86 -0.58 -13.64
CA VAL A 57 -6.18 -1.17 -12.48
C VAL A 57 -7.14 -1.97 -11.61
N VAL A 58 -6.67 -3.14 -11.17
CA VAL A 58 -7.32 -4.01 -10.18
C VAL A 58 -6.44 -4.07 -8.95
N SER A 59 -7.02 -3.81 -7.78
CA SER A 59 -6.33 -3.94 -6.49
C SER A 59 -6.63 -5.31 -5.88
N CYS A 60 -5.60 -6.01 -5.41
CA CYS A 60 -5.70 -7.28 -4.72
C CYS A 60 -4.87 -7.24 -3.43
N ASP A 61 -5.53 -7.22 -2.28
CA ASP A 61 -4.88 -7.21 -0.98
C ASP A 61 -5.67 -8.06 0.02
N PRO A 62 -5.01 -8.91 0.85
CA PRO A 62 -5.68 -9.58 1.97
C PRO A 62 -6.45 -8.64 2.90
N MET A 63 -6.06 -7.36 2.97
CA MET A 63 -6.77 -6.32 3.71
C MET A 63 -8.21 -6.11 3.24
N HIS A 64 -8.55 -6.45 1.99
CA HIS A 64 -9.90 -6.29 1.45
C HIS A 64 -10.91 -7.29 2.05
N GLU A 65 -10.45 -8.24 2.88
CA GLU A 65 -11.31 -9.07 3.72
C GLU A 65 -11.99 -8.25 4.85
N PHE A 66 -11.38 -7.13 5.27
CA PHE A 66 -11.89 -6.29 6.35
C PHE A 66 -12.87 -5.22 5.83
N SER A 67 -13.76 -4.78 6.71
CA SER A 67 -14.75 -3.75 6.37
C SER A 67 -14.10 -2.37 6.17
N CYS A 68 -14.84 -1.47 5.51
CA CYS A 68 -14.44 -0.07 5.34
C CYS A 68 -14.21 0.65 6.67
N GLU A 69 -14.86 0.23 7.76
CA GLU A 69 -14.67 0.78 9.11
C GLU A 69 -13.47 0.15 9.84
N GLU A 70 -13.16 -1.11 9.55
CA GLU A 70 -12.05 -1.84 10.17
C GLU A 70 -10.69 -1.46 9.59
N ILE A 71 -10.64 -1.22 8.27
CA ILE A 71 -9.40 -0.88 7.56
C ILE A 71 -8.71 0.37 8.17
N PRO A 72 -9.38 1.52 8.36
CA PRO A 72 -8.77 2.70 8.98
C PRO A 72 -8.24 2.42 10.38
N ARG A 73 -9.01 1.71 11.22
CA ARG A 73 -8.58 1.36 12.59
C ARG A 73 -7.30 0.54 12.61
N ARG A 74 -7.17 -0.42 11.70
CA ARG A 74 -5.98 -1.26 11.54
C ARG A 74 -4.77 -0.45 11.05
N ILE A 75 -5.00 0.47 10.10
CA ILE A 75 -3.96 1.39 9.62
C ILE A 75 -3.47 2.28 10.76
N ASP A 76 -4.37 2.90 11.52
CA ASP A 76 -4.00 3.80 12.62
C ASP A 76 -3.20 3.07 13.71
N ALA A 77 -3.63 1.86 14.08
CA ALA A 77 -2.96 1.02 15.08
C ALA A 77 -1.52 0.66 14.69
N THR A 78 -1.23 0.51 13.40
CA THR A 78 0.08 0.08 12.89
C THR A 78 0.98 1.25 12.46
N SER A 79 0.39 2.37 12.03
CA SER A 79 1.11 3.52 11.45
C SER A 79 2.11 4.16 12.40
N GLN A 80 1.76 4.32 13.68
CA GLN A 80 2.67 4.90 14.66
C GLN A 80 3.92 4.03 14.87
N THR A 81 3.72 2.70 14.93
CA THR A 81 4.81 1.74 15.08
C THR A 81 5.70 1.73 13.83
N ALA A 82 5.10 1.81 12.65
CA ALA A 82 5.82 1.90 11.38
C ALA A 82 6.69 3.15 11.28
N LEU A 83 6.14 4.32 11.58
CA LEU A 83 6.87 5.60 11.56
C LEU A 83 8.04 5.60 12.54
N LYS A 84 7.84 5.06 13.75
CA LYS A 84 8.92 4.91 14.74
C LYS A 84 10.05 4.02 14.21
N LYS A 85 9.72 2.89 13.58
CA LYS A 85 10.71 1.98 12.97
C LYS A 85 11.43 2.65 11.80
N ALA A 86 10.70 3.26 10.87
CA ALA A 86 11.25 3.96 9.71
C ALA A 86 12.25 5.06 10.14
N ARG A 87 11.90 5.87 11.15
CA ARG A 87 12.79 6.91 11.68
C ARG A 87 14.06 6.34 12.30
N LYS A 88 13.97 5.22 13.03
CA LYS A 88 15.14 4.55 13.61
C LYS A 88 16.07 4.02 12.52
N THR A 89 15.50 3.37 11.52
CA THR A 89 16.23 2.85 10.35
C THR A 89 16.92 3.98 9.58
N LEU A 90 16.24 5.11 9.36
CA LEU A 90 16.83 6.27 8.68
C LEU A 90 18.08 6.79 9.39
N LYS A 91 18.02 6.95 10.73
CA LYS A 91 19.18 7.35 11.54
C LYS A 91 20.36 6.38 11.41
N SER A 92 20.08 5.08 11.34
CA SER A 92 21.11 4.05 11.16
C SER A 92 21.75 4.08 9.77
N PHE A 93 21.01 4.48 8.73
CA PHE A 93 21.53 4.65 7.36
C PHE A 93 22.29 5.97 7.18
N SER A 94 21.94 7.03 7.91
CA SER A 94 22.60 8.35 7.83
C SER A 94 23.96 8.43 8.54
N GLY A 95 24.43 7.35 9.17
CA GLY A 95 25.78 7.28 9.73
C GLY A 95 26.03 8.10 11.01
N GLU A 96 24.98 8.58 11.69
CA GLU A 96 25.11 9.13 13.04
C GLU A 96 25.23 7.96 14.04
N ARG A 97 26.47 7.57 14.31
CA ARG A 97 26.83 6.81 15.53
C ARG A 97 26.93 7.76 16.71
#